data_AF-A0A966CZ33-F1
#
_entry.id   AF-A0A966CZ33-F1
#
_cell.length_a   1.000
_cell.length_b   1.000
_cell.length_c   1.000
_cell.angle_alpha   90.00
_cell.angle_beta   90.00
_cell.angle_gamma   90.00
#
_symmetry.space_group_name_H-M   'P 1'
#
loop_
_entity.id
_entity.type
_entity.pdbx_description
1 polymer ?
#
loop_
_entity_poly.entity_id
_entity_poly.type
_entity_poly.pdbx_seq_one_letter_code
_entity_poly.pdbx_strand_id
1 'polypeptide(L)'
;MPITQSDIKLMASQELTDRDDAGGRMTGNEVPDGSVNNLFPDISRLDRVYGRVSMRKCFPFVDTADQSTYYGAHAILTDPPDDPLVSVTMFSEGDPTDRREDARDRVEQYVIQGPRATFFLMGLHPAGMRTIVCWQPVGWGQPKVGEVLFLRIQTGVSQYVRITEIESERRT
;
A
#
# COMPACT_ATOMS: atom_id res chain seq x y z
N MET A 1 27.53 -14.89 20.72
CA MET A 1 27.02 -14.11 21.87
C MET A 1 25.50 -14.18 21.82
N PRO A 2 24.79 -14.06 22.95
CA PRO A 2 23.33 -14.01 22.91
C PRO A 2 22.88 -12.71 22.24
N ILE A 3 21.81 -12.78 21.44
CA ILE A 3 21.12 -11.59 20.93
C ILE A 3 20.43 -10.92 22.11
N THR A 4 20.69 -9.63 22.31
CA THR A 4 20.13 -8.82 23.39
C THR A 4 19.09 -7.85 22.85
N GLN A 5 18.33 -7.21 23.75
CA GLN A 5 17.30 -6.24 23.35
C GLN A 5 17.89 -5.03 22.61
N SER A 6 19.10 -4.59 22.98
CA SER A 6 19.79 -3.47 22.30
C SER A 6 20.24 -3.79 20.88
N ASP A 7 20.28 -5.08 20.52
CA ASP A 7 20.67 -5.51 19.17
C ASP A 7 19.46 -5.49 18.21
N ILE A 8 18.22 -5.40 18.74
CA ILE A 8 17.00 -5.29 17.94
C ILE A 8 16.73 -3.82 17.67
N LYS A 9 16.98 -3.40 16.43
CA LYS A 9 16.89 -2.00 16.01
C LYS A 9 15.86 -1.81 14.92
N LEU A 10 15.31 -0.59 14.86
CA LEU A 10 14.50 -0.15 13.74
C LEU A 10 15.38 0.70 12.82
N MET A 11 15.47 0.32 11.54
CA MET A 11 16.29 1.00 10.56
C MET A 11 15.42 1.82 9.60
N ALA A 12 15.96 2.96 9.19
CA ALA A 12 15.33 3.88 8.25
C ALA A 12 15.38 3.33 6.81
N SER A 13 14.32 3.61 6.04
CA SER A 13 14.35 3.48 4.59
C SER A 13 15.19 4.61 3.94
N GLN A 14 15.53 4.45 2.67
CA GLN A 14 16.28 5.45 1.90
C GLN A 14 15.66 6.84 1.99
N GLU A 15 14.34 6.92 1.90
CA GLU A 15 13.60 8.17 1.98
C GLU A 15 12.44 8.06 2.97
N LEU A 16 12.60 8.62 4.17
CA LEU A 16 11.58 8.69 5.22
C LEU A 16 10.65 9.91 5.06
N THR A 17 10.26 10.21 3.82
CA THR A 17 9.39 11.35 3.51
C THR A 17 7.98 10.91 3.13
N ASP A 18 7.11 11.88 2.87
CA ASP A 18 5.73 11.65 2.40
C ASP A 18 5.59 11.77 0.87
N ARG A 19 6.72 11.84 0.16
CA ARG A 19 6.72 11.95 -1.30
C ARG A 19 6.36 10.62 -1.93
N ASP A 20 5.93 10.65 -3.19
CA ASP A 20 5.55 9.45 -3.93
C ASP A 20 6.73 8.47 -4.11
N ASP A 21 7.95 9.00 -4.19
CA ASP A 21 9.20 8.23 -4.28
C ASP A 21 9.77 7.77 -2.92
N ALA A 22 9.08 8.06 -1.81
CA ALA A 22 9.52 7.68 -0.47
C ALA A 22 9.51 6.16 -0.27
N GLY A 23 10.30 5.68 0.71
CA GLY A 23 10.53 4.26 0.96
C GLY A 23 11.87 3.79 0.37
N GLY A 24 11.84 2.67 -0.35
CA GLY A 24 13.05 2.08 -0.94
C GLY A 24 13.81 1.16 0.02
N ARG A 25 15.12 1.01 -0.20
CA ARG A 25 15.96 0.03 0.52
C ARG A 25 16.20 0.41 1.98
N MET A 26 16.53 -0.58 2.80
CA MET A 26 17.04 -0.36 4.15
C MET A 26 18.38 0.40 4.10
N THR A 27 18.54 1.37 4.99
CA THR A 27 19.80 2.08 5.21
C THR A 27 20.45 1.66 6.52
N GLY A 28 21.71 2.04 6.73
CA GLY A 28 22.40 1.87 8.01
C GLY A 28 22.00 2.91 9.07
N ASN A 29 21.04 3.79 8.77
CA ASN A 29 20.58 4.79 9.72
C ASN A 29 19.54 4.17 10.64
N GLU A 30 19.83 4.18 11.93
CA GLU A 30 18.90 3.76 12.98
C GLU A 30 17.80 4.82 13.18
N VAL A 31 16.58 4.37 13.42
CA VAL A 31 15.47 5.17 13.93
C VAL A 31 15.49 5.00 15.45
N PRO A 32 16.19 5.88 16.21
CA PRO A 32 16.28 5.78 17.66
C PRO A 32 14.91 5.76 18.34
N ASP A 33 14.79 4.85 19.32
CA ASP A 33 13.65 4.76 20.22
C ASP A 33 13.56 5.99 21.13
N GLY A 34 12.34 6.35 21.54
CA GLY A 34 12.05 7.51 22.38
C GLY A 34 12.30 8.88 21.73
N SER A 35 12.75 8.92 20.48
CA SER A 35 12.96 10.16 19.72
C SER A 35 11.67 10.61 19.06
N VAL A 36 11.19 11.79 19.44
CA VAL A 36 9.99 12.40 18.86
C VAL A 36 10.31 12.85 17.43
N ASN A 37 9.34 12.69 16.52
CA ASN A 37 9.40 13.14 15.13
C ASN A 37 10.43 12.46 14.22
N ASN A 38 10.92 11.29 14.63
CA ASN A 38 11.95 10.59 13.87
C ASN A 38 11.38 9.74 12.71
N LEU A 39 10.17 9.21 12.87
CA LEU A 39 9.49 8.42 11.83
C LEU A 39 8.39 9.22 11.13
N PHE A 40 7.52 9.86 11.92
CA PHE A 40 6.45 10.73 11.44
C PHE A 40 6.66 12.14 11.98
N PRO A 41 6.50 13.19 11.17
CA PRO A 41 6.54 14.56 11.65
C PRO A 41 5.29 14.89 12.48
N ASP A 42 5.34 16.01 13.21
CA ASP A 42 4.18 16.55 13.92
C ASP A 42 2.98 16.76 12.98
N ILE A 43 1.79 16.48 13.51
CA ILE A 43 0.53 16.69 12.79
C ILE A 43 0.17 18.17 12.86
N SER A 44 0.07 18.83 11.71
CA SER A 44 -0.30 20.24 11.67
C SER A 44 -1.79 20.45 11.92
N ARG A 45 -2.19 21.66 12.35
CA ARG A 45 -3.62 22.03 12.46
C ARG A 45 -4.36 21.90 11.14
N LEU A 46 -3.70 22.11 10.01
CA LEU A 46 -4.31 21.96 8.69
C LEU A 46 -4.53 20.49 8.37
N ASP A 47 -3.57 19.61 8.68
CA ASP A 47 -3.72 18.16 8.49
C ASP A 47 -4.90 17.62 9.32
N ARG A 48 -5.11 18.19 10.51
CA ARG A 48 -6.25 17.82 11.37
C ARG A 48 -7.61 18.28 10.83
N VAL A 49 -7.64 19.38 10.06
CA VAL A 49 -8.89 19.92 9.48
C VAL A 49 -9.22 19.26 8.14
N TYR A 50 -8.22 19.11 7.27
CA TYR A 50 -8.42 18.56 5.92
C TYR A 50 -8.34 17.03 5.85
N GLY A 51 -7.72 16.41 6.87
CA GLY A 51 -7.35 15.00 6.82
C GLY A 51 -6.10 14.80 5.97
N ARG A 52 -5.23 13.90 6.41
CA ARG A 52 -4.01 13.53 5.68
C ARG A 52 -3.69 12.06 5.91
N VAL A 53 -3.21 11.40 4.86
CA VAL A 53 -2.65 10.04 4.94
C VAL A 53 -1.14 10.12 4.83
N SER A 54 -0.45 9.65 5.86
CA SER A 54 1.01 9.56 5.91
C SER A 54 1.42 8.09 6.04
N MET A 55 2.31 7.64 5.16
CA MET A 55 2.88 6.30 5.16
C MET A 55 4.39 6.38 5.36
N ARG A 56 4.94 5.45 6.12
CA ARG A 56 6.38 5.32 6.37
C ARG A 56 6.80 3.87 6.26
N LYS A 57 7.99 3.67 5.69
CA LYS A 57 8.64 2.37 5.60
C LYS A 57 9.84 2.34 6.52
N CYS A 58 9.90 1.32 7.37
CA CYS A 58 10.98 1.07 8.30
C CYS A 58 11.27 -0.44 8.34
N PHE A 59 12.46 -0.80 8.80
CA PHE A 59 12.95 -2.19 8.77
C PHE A 59 13.35 -2.65 10.17
N PRO A 60 12.75 -3.70 10.73
CA PRO A 60 13.34 -4.35 11.89
C PRO A 60 14.64 -5.05 11.47
N PHE A 61 15.72 -4.80 12.20
CA PHE A 61 17.04 -5.35 11.95
C PHE A 61 17.67 -5.84 13.24
N VAL A 62 18.42 -6.94 13.15
CA VAL A 62 19.19 -7.48 14.27
C VAL A 62 20.65 -7.15 14.01
N ASP A 63 21.18 -6.21 14.77
CA ASP A 63 22.55 -5.71 14.66
C ASP A 63 23.46 -6.47 15.62
N THR A 64 23.94 -7.64 15.18
CA THR A 64 24.92 -8.44 15.93
C THR A 64 26.20 -8.66 15.13
N ALA A 65 27.33 -8.69 15.84
CA ALA A 65 28.64 -8.97 15.23
C ALA A 65 28.89 -10.47 14.95
N ASP A 66 27.94 -11.34 15.30
CA ASP A 66 28.04 -12.78 15.18
C ASP A 66 27.00 -13.36 14.20
N GLN A 67 27.07 -14.68 13.97
CA GLN A 67 26.16 -15.39 13.06
C GLN A 67 24.95 -16.00 13.80
N SER A 68 24.62 -15.46 14.97
CA SER A 68 23.49 -15.94 15.77
C SER A 68 22.18 -15.73 14.99
N THR A 69 21.39 -16.79 14.81
CA THR A 69 20.14 -16.73 14.06
C THR A 69 18.99 -16.30 14.95
N TYR A 70 18.24 -15.28 14.53
CA TYR A 70 16.98 -14.89 15.16
C TYR A 70 15.82 -15.63 14.49
N TYR A 71 15.17 -16.54 15.23
CA TYR A 71 14.25 -17.52 14.67
C TYR A 71 12.85 -16.97 14.30
N GLY A 72 12.53 -15.73 14.69
CA GLY A 72 11.26 -15.11 14.31
C GLY A 72 11.09 -13.73 14.92
N ALA A 73 10.67 -12.77 14.09
CA ALA A 73 10.36 -11.41 14.50
C ALA A 73 8.86 -11.12 14.32
N HIS A 74 8.29 -10.42 15.29
CA HIS A 74 6.92 -9.91 15.22
C HIS A 74 6.94 -8.43 15.58
N ALA A 75 6.18 -7.64 14.85
CA ALA A 75 5.92 -6.25 15.19
C ALA A 75 4.44 -6.12 15.55
N ILE A 76 4.15 -5.39 16.63
CA ILE A 76 2.78 -5.07 17.06
C ILE A 76 2.72 -3.59 17.46
N LEU A 77 1.57 -2.97 17.23
CA LEU A 77 1.24 -1.67 17.81
C LEU A 77 0.56 -1.93 19.16
N THR A 78 1.30 -1.76 20.25
CA THR A 78 0.80 -2.01 21.61
C THR A 78 -0.06 -0.88 22.14
N ASP A 79 0.31 0.36 21.82
CA ASP A 79 -0.35 1.57 22.30
C ASP A 79 -0.80 2.40 21.08
N PRO A 80 -2.10 2.53 20.83
CA PRO A 80 -2.61 3.36 19.75
C PRO A 80 -2.39 4.85 20.07
N PRO A 81 -2.49 5.74 19.06
CA PRO A 81 -2.40 7.17 19.30
C PRO A 81 -3.45 7.68 20.31
N ASP A 82 -3.05 8.57 21.21
CA ASP A 82 -3.96 9.22 22.18
C ASP A 82 -5.05 10.07 21.50
N ASP A 83 -4.80 10.52 20.27
CA ASP A 83 -5.73 11.35 19.52
C ASP A 83 -6.78 10.48 18.80
N PRO A 84 -8.08 10.59 19.14
CA PRO A 84 -9.12 9.74 18.57
C PRO A 84 -9.34 9.96 17.07
N LEU A 85 -8.81 11.05 16.50
CA LEU A 85 -8.89 11.34 15.06
C LEU A 85 -7.72 10.72 14.27
N VAL A 86 -6.76 10.09 14.94
CA VAL A 86 -5.60 9.47 14.32
C VAL A 86 -5.77 7.96 14.37
N SER A 87 -5.69 7.32 13.20
CA SER A 87 -5.71 5.87 13.07
C SER A 87 -4.42 5.41 12.42
N VAL A 88 -3.88 4.29 12.92
CA VAL A 88 -2.63 3.71 12.44
C VAL A 88 -2.89 2.28 12.00
N THR A 89 -2.36 1.93 10.84
CA THR A 89 -2.36 0.57 10.32
C THR A 89 -0.94 0.19 9.97
N MET A 90 -0.51 -0.99 10.40
CA MET A 90 0.78 -1.56 10.05
C MET A 90 0.57 -2.79 9.17
N PHE A 91 1.34 -2.86 8.09
CA PHE A 91 1.33 -3.99 7.17
C PHE A 91 2.74 -4.18 6.58
N SER A 92 2.97 -5.33 5.96
CA SER A 92 4.19 -5.63 5.20
C SER A 92 3.81 -5.98 3.78
N GLU A 93 4.56 -5.48 2.80
CA GLU A 93 4.35 -5.85 1.41
C GLU A 93 5.25 -7.00 0.94
N GLY A 94 6.27 -7.35 1.73
CA GLY A 94 7.16 -8.47 1.42
C GLY A 94 8.24 -8.17 0.38
N ASP A 95 8.24 -6.98 -0.24
CA ASP A 95 9.34 -6.49 -1.07
C ASP A 95 10.24 -5.53 -0.27
N PRO A 96 11.53 -5.82 -0.09
CA PRO A 96 12.47 -4.93 0.60
C PRO A 96 12.71 -3.59 -0.10
N THR A 97 12.30 -3.43 -1.36
CA THR A 97 12.57 -2.28 -2.22
C THR A 97 11.34 -1.46 -2.59
N ASP A 98 10.16 -1.86 -2.12
CA ASP A 98 8.90 -1.15 -2.38
C ASP A 98 8.97 0.32 -1.93
N ARG A 99 8.22 1.13 -2.68
CA ARG A 99 8.04 2.55 -2.44
C ARG A 99 6.64 2.83 -1.92
N ARG A 100 6.42 4.08 -1.55
CA ARG A 100 5.14 4.56 -1.05
C ARG A 100 3.99 4.32 -2.04
N GLU A 101 4.22 4.48 -3.34
CA GLU A 101 3.20 4.20 -4.35
C GLU A 101 2.73 2.74 -4.31
N ASP A 102 3.65 1.78 -4.21
CA ASP A 102 3.32 0.36 -4.11
C ASP A 102 2.51 0.06 -2.84
N ALA A 103 2.95 0.64 -1.71
CA ALA A 103 2.24 0.52 -0.44
C ALA A 103 0.84 1.15 -0.46
N ARG A 104 0.67 2.29 -1.15
CA ARG A 104 -0.64 2.91 -1.37
C ARG A 104 -1.53 2.00 -2.20
N ASP A 105 -1.02 1.52 -3.34
CA ASP A 105 -1.76 0.65 -4.23
C ASP A 105 -2.21 -0.62 -3.49
N ARG A 106 -1.36 -1.18 -2.63
CA ARG A 106 -1.67 -2.33 -1.79
C ARG A 106 -2.82 -2.09 -0.81
N VAL A 107 -2.85 -0.93 -0.15
CA VAL A 107 -3.93 -0.53 0.77
C VAL A 107 -5.23 -0.28 0.00
N GLU A 108 -5.14 0.30 -1.19
CA GLU A 108 -6.28 0.54 -2.08
C GLU A 108 -6.84 -0.75 -2.71
N GLN A 109 -6.00 -1.78 -2.86
CA GLN A 109 -6.35 -3.10 -3.39
C GLN A 109 -7.25 -3.95 -2.48
N TYR A 110 -7.87 -3.38 -1.44
CA TYR A 110 -8.82 -4.10 -0.56
C TYR A 110 -10.06 -4.66 -1.30
N VAL A 111 -10.24 -4.35 -2.59
CA VAL A 111 -11.30 -4.95 -3.39
C VAL A 111 -10.97 -6.42 -3.64
N ILE A 112 -11.70 -7.31 -3.00
CA ILE A 112 -11.62 -8.74 -3.27
C ILE A 112 -12.28 -9.07 -4.62
N GLN A 113 -11.92 -10.23 -5.20
CA GLN A 113 -12.54 -10.69 -6.45
C GLN A 113 -14.04 -10.90 -6.24
N GLY A 114 -14.82 -10.01 -6.84
CA GLY A 114 -16.27 -10.10 -6.86
C GLY A 114 -16.80 -11.16 -7.83
N PRO A 115 -18.13 -11.31 -7.92
CA PRO A 115 -18.75 -12.14 -8.96
C PRO A 115 -18.34 -11.66 -10.36
N ARG A 116 -18.41 -12.57 -11.34
CA ARG A 116 -18.07 -12.24 -12.73
C ARG A 116 -18.90 -11.05 -13.21
N ALA A 117 -18.21 -10.04 -13.73
CA ALA A 117 -18.85 -8.86 -14.30
C ALA A 117 -19.84 -9.23 -15.42
N THR A 118 -20.87 -8.41 -15.55
CA THR A 118 -21.99 -8.58 -16.49
C THR A 118 -21.66 -8.15 -17.91
N PHE A 119 -20.46 -7.62 -18.14
CA PHE A 119 -19.95 -7.16 -19.43
C PHE A 119 -18.70 -7.93 -19.84
N PHE A 120 -18.39 -7.89 -21.12
CA PHE A 120 -17.26 -8.60 -21.71
C PHE A 120 -16.20 -7.60 -22.20
N LEU A 121 -14.94 -7.86 -21.87
CA LEU A 121 -13.81 -7.07 -22.32
C LEU A 121 -13.61 -7.24 -23.83
N MET A 122 -13.35 -6.13 -24.52
CA MET A 122 -13.07 -6.10 -25.95
C MET A 122 -11.61 -5.70 -26.20
N GLY A 123 -10.86 -6.58 -26.85
CA GLY A 123 -9.44 -6.36 -27.15
C GLY A 123 -8.48 -6.77 -26.03
N LEU A 124 -7.22 -6.36 -26.18
CA LEU A 124 -6.16 -6.58 -25.21
C LEU A 124 -6.03 -5.34 -24.31
N HIS A 125 -5.96 -5.56 -22.99
CA HIS A 125 -5.80 -4.51 -21.99
C HIS A 125 -4.49 -4.71 -21.23
N PRO A 126 -3.34 -4.21 -21.75
CA PRO A 126 -2.06 -4.30 -21.05
C PRO A 126 -2.08 -3.51 -19.74
N ALA A 127 -1.20 -3.89 -18.81
CA ALA A 127 -1.06 -3.21 -17.53
C ALA A 127 -0.72 -1.72 -17.74
N GLY A 128 -1.38 -0.83 -16.98
CA GLY A 128 -1.21 0.62 -17.07
C GLY A 128 -2.07 1.33 -18.13
N MET A 129 -2.91 0.61 -18.88
CA MET A 129 -3.87 1.22 -19.80
C MET A 129 -4.95 2.00 -19.03
N ARG A 130 -5.23 3.24 -19.45
CA ARG A 130 -6.20 4.13 -18.78
C ARG A 130 -7.63 4.01 -19.29
N THR A 131 -7.84 3.24 -20.35
CA THR A 131 -9.15 3.06 -20.98
C THR A 131 -9.39 1.58 -21.19
N ILE A 132 -10.57 1.10 -20.80
CA ILE A 132 -11.03 -0.26 -21.08
C ILE A 132 -12.26 -0.17 -21.96
N VAL A 133 -12.31 -1.03 -22.97
CA VAL A 133 -13.49 -1.12 -23.84
C VAL A 133 -14.20 -2.42 -23.52
N CYS A 134 -15.49 -2.31 -23.24
CA CYS A 134 -16.36 -3.43 -22.90
C CYS A 134 -17.60 -3.41 -23.78
N TRP A 135 -18.19 -4.57 -24.02
CA TRP A 135 -19.54 -4.67 -24.58
C TRP A 135 -20.47 -5.33 -23.57
N GLN A 136 -21.73 -4.89 -23.56
CA GLN A 136 -22.78 -5.43 -22.70
C GLN A 136 -24.09 -5.56 -23.48
N PRO A 137 -24.94 -6.53 -23.16
CA PRO A 137 -26.29 -6.60 -23.72
C PRO A 137 -27.11 -5.34 -23.40
N VAL A 138 -27.98 -4.96 -24.33
CA VAL A 138 -28.89 -3.82 -24.12
C VAL A 138 -29.88 -4.17 -23.01
N GLY A 139 -30.00 -3.30 -22.00
CA GLY A 139 -30.89 -3.49 -20.84
C GLY A 139 -30.19 -3.99 -19.58
N TRP A 140 -28.91 -4.33 -19.64
CA TRP A 140 -28.11 -4.69 -18.46
C TRP A 140 -27.60 -3.42 -17.76
N GLY A 141 -27.49 -3.48 -16.43
CA GLY A 141 -27.01 -2.35 -15.62
C GLY A 141 -25.58 -1.98 -16.00
N GLN A 142 -25.36 -0.71 -16.34
CA GLN A 142 -24.02 -0.17 -16.54
C GLN A 142 -23.24 -0.17 -15.21
N PRO A 143 -21.91 -0.34 -15.25
CA PRO A 143 -21.10 -0.17 -14.06
C PRO A 143 -21.22 1.26 -13.54
N LYS A 144 -20.86 1.48 -12.27
CA LYS A 144 -20.91 2.83 -11.66
C LYS A 144 -19.54 3.47 -11.63
N VAL A 145 -19.50 4.80 -11.78
CA VAL A 145 -18.29 5.57 -11.49
C VAL A 145 -17.89 5.35 -10.03
N GLY A 146 -16.61 5.06 -9.80
CA GLY A 146 -16.05 4.69 -8.50
C GLY A 146 -16.02 3.18 -8.22
N GLU A 147 -16.70 2.36 -9.02
CA GLU A 147 -16.63 0.89 -8.92
C GLU A 147 -15.25 0.39 -9.35
N VAL A 148 -14.77 -0.67 -8.69
CA VAL A 148 -13.46 -1.28 -8.97
C VAL A 148 -13.67 -2.63 -9.63
N LEU A 149 -13.04 -2.81 -10.78
CA LEU A 149 -13.06 -4.04 -11.56
C LEU A 149 -11.79 -4.82 -11.35
N PHE A 150 -11.94 -6.14 -11.22
CA PHE A 150 -10.80 -7.07 -11.22
C PHE A 150 -10.67 -7.70 -12.61
N LEU A 151 -9.61 -7.32 -13.32
CA LEU A 151 -9.30 -7.88 -14.63
C LEU A 151 -8.29 -9.02 -14.44
N ARG A 152 -8.62 -10.19 -14.98
CA ARG A 152 -7.74 -11.37 -14.91
C ARG A 152 -7.74 -12.10 -16.24
N ILE A 153 -6.54 -12.45 -16.70
CA ILE A 153 -6.36 -13.39 -17.78
C ILE A 153 -6.10 -14.80 -17.23
N GLN A 154 -6.45 -15.81 -18.02
CA GLN A 154 -6.34 -17.21 -17.61
C GLN A 154 -4.88 -17.63 -17.33
N THR A 155 -3.91 -16.93 -17.91
CA THR A 155 -2.46 -17.14 -17.71
C THR A 155 -1.93 -16.60 -16.38
N GLY A 156 -2.78 -16.00 -15.53
CA GLY A 156 -2.43 -15.65 -14.15
C GLY A 156 -2.10 -14.19 -13.88
N VAL A 157 -2.01 -13.33 -14.92
CA VAL A 157 -1.88 -11.89 -14.72
C VAL A 157 -3.21 -11.30 -14.28
N SER A 158 -3.19 -10.46 -13.25
CA SER A 158 -4.36 -9.78 -12.70
C SER A 158 -4.08 -8.33 -12.37
N GLN A 159 -5.08 -7.47 -12.51
CA GLN A 159 -5.02 -6.07 -12.12
C GLN A 159 -6.37 -5.57 -11.61
N TYR A 160 -6.32 -4.63 -10.68
CA TYR A 160 -7.49 -3.88 -10.22
C TYR A 160 -7.57 -2.55 -10.96
N VAL A 161 -8.75 -2.18 -11.44
CA VAL A 161 -8.99 -0.94 -12.18
C VAL A 161 -10.19 -0.24 -11.58
N ARG A 162 -10.02 0.99 -11.08
CA ARG A 162 -11.13 1.83 -10.64
C ARG A 162 -11.70 2.62 -11.82
N ILE A 163 -13.02 2.62 -11.96
CA ILE A 163 -13.72 3.39 -12.97
C ILE A 163 -13.79 4.85 -12.54
N THR A 164 -13.15 5.74 -13.31
CA THR A 164 -13.21 7.20 -13.10
C THR A 164 -14.28 7.87 -13.93
N GLU A 165 -14.56 7.33 -15.11
CA GLU A 165 -15.49 7.89 -16.09
C GLU A 165 -16.06 6.75 -16.97
N ILE A 166 -17.29 6.93 -17.47
CA ILE A 166 -17.97 5.96 -18.33
C ILE A 166 -18.54 6.69 -19.54
N GLU A 167 -18.15 6.24 -20.73
CA GLU A 167 -18.76 6.61 -21.99
C GLU A 167 -19.48 5.38 -22.56
N SER A 168 -20.72 5.54 -23.03
CA SER A 168 -21.51 4.44 -23.59
C SER A 168 -22.13 4.82 -24.92
N GLU A 169 -21.88 4.00 -25.95
CA GLU A 169 -22.43 4.14 -27.30
C GLU A 169 -23.28 2.90 -27.64
N ARG A 170 -24.50 3.10 -28.12
CA ARG A 170 -25.35 2.00 -28.61
C ARG A 170 -25.00 1.73 -30.09
N ARG A 171 -24.34 0.61 -30.35
CA ARG A 171 -24.10 0.11 -31.70
C ARG A 171 -25.23 -0.83 -32.12
N THR A 172 -25.79 -0.60 -33.31
CA THR A 172 -26.90 -1.36 -33.90
C THR A 172 -26.36 -2.23 -35.02
#